data_AF-A0A934DKE8-F1
#
_entry.id   AF-A0A934DKE8-F1
#
_cell.length_a   1.000
_cell.length_b   1.000
_cell.length_c   1.000
_cell.angle_alpha   90.00
_cell.angle_beta   90.00
_cell.angle_gamma   90.00
#
_symmetry.space_group_name_H-M   'P 1'
#
loop_
_entity.id
_entity.type
_entity.pdbx_description
1 polymer ?
#
loop_
_entity_poly.entity_id
_entity_poly.type
_entity_poly.pdbx_seq_one_letter_code
_entity_poly.pdbx_strand_id
1 'polypeptide(L)'
;PDGLDTEVFSFRALETAAHQAAKPFEREHVTPFIRESGLFKVGNLAHDEDCSGERWTVDEIADFEVVEAVFNYFQPRTDFTWLEVLALRRSRPELFAANQHLIRNEGSAMGTGQKLWKRAKQVIPGGNMLLSKRSEMFLPDQWPAYFSKAKGCTVWDLDGQEYIDMSIMGIGTNILGYGHPEVDEAVLRTVAAGNMATFNCPEEVYLAERLIELHPWADMARLARSGGEANAIAIRIARAASGRDKVAICGYHGWHDWYLSANLGDDENLAGHLLPGLEPKGVPQNLRGTVFPFNYNDFAQLEALVTAHEIGVIKMEVVRNMGPEDDFLHKVRQLATQRGIVLIFDECTSGFRETFGGIYKKYGVEPDMAMFGKALGNGYAITATIGRRDVMQAAQSTFISSTFWTERIGPTAALKTLEVMERVKSWELITATGLEIRKRWQELADRHGLRINHWGLPALTGFTFDSPNTLAYKTLITQEMLGKGYLAGTSVYVCTEHSPAVIDAFFGELDPVFALIRECEEGRDVMSLLKGPVCHGGFKRLN
;
A
#
# COMPACT_ATOMS: atom_id res chain seq x y z
N PRO A 1 22.99 -28.38 -11.93
CA PRO A 1 24.45 -28.50 -11.73
C PRO A 1 24.91 -27.45 -10.72
N ASP A 2 25.53 -27.89 -9.62
CA ASP A 2 26.10 -26.96 -8.63
C ASP A 2 27.61 -26.85 -8.88
N GLY A 3 28.03 -25.70 -9.40
CA GLY A 3 29.44 -25.41 -9.61
C GLY A 3 29.87 -25.79 -11.00
N LEU A 4 30.88 -26.65 -11.09
CA LEU A 4 31.40 -27.16 -12.37
C LEU A 4 30.83 -28.53 -12.74
N ASP A 5 29.72 -28.92 -12.12
CA ASP A 5 29.00 -30.14 -12.42
C ASP A 5 28.66 -30.23 -13.92
N THR A 6 29.09 -31.33 -14.54
CA THR A 6 28.73 -31.67 -15.92
C THR A 6 27.78 -32.85 -15.91
N GLU A 7 26.58 -32.66 -16.44
CA GLU A 7 25.56 -33.70 -16.54
C GLU A 7 25.44 -34.17 -17.99
N VAL A 8 25.52 -35.49 -18.20
CA VAL A 8 25.46 -36.10 -19.53
C VAL A 8 24.21 -36.96 -19.61
N PHE A 9 23.37 -36.68 -20.60
CA PHE A 9 22.10 -37.37 -20.81
C PHE A 9 22.07 -38.02 -22.20
N SER A 10 21.44 -39.19 -22.29
CA SER A 10 21.02 -39.68 -23.61
C SER A 10 19.84 -38.86 -24.13
N PHE A 11 19.74 -38.64 -25.44
CA PHE A 11 18.59 -37.94 -26.04
C PHE A 11 17.25 -38.59 -25.67
N ARG A 12 17.20 -39.93 -25.63
CA ARG A 12 16.01 -40.67 -25.22
C ARG A 12 15.58 -40.34 -23.78
N ALA A 13 16.55 -40.12 -22.89
CA ALA A 13 16.24 -39.76 -21.51
C ALA A 13 15.61 -38.37 -21.42
N LEU A 14 16.13 -37.39 -22.19
CA LEU A 14 15.56 -36.05 -22.28
C LEU A 14 14.15 -36.06 -22.88
N GLU A 15 13.93 -36.80 -23.96
CA GLU A 15 12.60 -36.94 -24.59
C GLU A 15 11.60 -37.57 -23.62
N THR A 16 12.01 -38.62 -22.90
CA THR A 16 11.16 -39.27 -21.89
C THR A 16 10.81 -38.29 -20.76
N ALA A 17 11.80 -37.52 -20.27
CA ALA A 17 11.58 -36.52 -19.24
C ALA A 17 10.62 -35.43 -19.70
N ALA A 18 10.79 -34.89 -20.91
CA ALA A 18 9.91 -33.86 -21.47
C ALA A 18 8.45 -34.33 -21.59
N HIS A 19 8.22 -35.61 -21.91
CA HIS A 19 6.86 -36.17 -22.02
C HIS A 19 6.24 -36.55 -20.68
N GLN A 20 7.03 -37.05 -19.73
CA GLN A 20 6.51 -37.64 -18.49
C GLN A 20 6.58 -36.71 -17.27
N ALA A 21 7.40 -35.65 -17.32
CA ALA A 21 7.42 -34.64 -16.27
C ALA A 21 6.04 -33.99 -16.14
N ALA A 22 5.49 -34.04 -14.93
CA ALA A 22 4.14 -33.53 -14.64
C ALA A 22 4.19 -32.20 -13.89
N LYS A 23 5.22 -31.98 -13.07
CA LYS A 23 5.34 -30.74 -12.29
C LYS A 23 5.98 -29.63 -13.14
N PRO A 24 5.54 -28.36 -13.00
CA PRO A 24 6.19 -27.23 -13.67
C PRO A 24 7.70 -27.16 -13.42
N PHE A 25 8.12 -27.34 -12.16
CA PHE A 25 9.53 -27.37 -11.76
C PHE A 25 10.33 -28.46 -12.50
N GLU A 26 9.77 -29.66 -12.67
CA GLU A 26 10.37 -30.78 -13.40
C GLU A 26 10.45 -30.53 -14.92
N ARG A 27 9.60 -29.65 -15.45
CA ARG A 27 9.61 -29.27 -16.88
C ARG A 27 10.56 -28.12 -17.17
N GLU A 28 10.68 -27.19 -16.22
CA GLU A 28 11.60 -26.06 -16.30
C GLU A 28 13.05 -26.50 -16.08
N HIS A 29 13.27 -27.47 -15.18
CA HIS A 29 14.58 -27.97 -14.85
C HIS A 29 14.76 -29.40 -15.38
N VAL A 30 15.80 -29.61 -16.19
CA VAL A 30 16.04 -30.87 -16.92
C VAL A 30 16.29 -32.07 -15.97
N THR A 31 16.98 -31.83 -14.86
CA THR A 31 17.58 -32.87 -14.04
C THR A 31 16.68 -33.44 -12.92
N PRO A 32 15.82 -32.65 -12.24
CA PRO A 32 14.98 -33.15 -11.15
C PRO A 32 14.17 -34.40 -11.51
N PHE A 33 13.43 -34.38 -12.62
CA PHE A 33 12.65 -35.55 -13.05
C PHE A 33 13.52 -36.78 -13.29
N ILE A 34 14.67 -36.60 -13.95
CA ILE A 34 15.59 -37.71 -14.27
C ILE A 34 16.18 -38.33 -13.00
N ARG A 35 16.48 -37.52 -11.99
CA ARG A 35 17.04 -38.00 -10.70
C ARG A 35 15.99 -38.66 -9.81
N GLU A 36 14.80 -38.07 -9.73
CA GLU A 36 13.82 -38.40 -8.68
C GLU A 36 12.79 -39.44 -9.13
N SER A 37 12.53 -39.58 -10.43
CA SER A 37 11.49 -40.48 -10.95
C SER A 37 11.80 -41.97 -10.75
N GLY A 38 13.06 -42.34 -10.54
CA GLY A 38 13.50 -43.74 -10.49
C GLY A 38 13.45 -44.47 -11.85
N LEU A 39 13.09 -43.77 -12.94
CA LEU A 39 12.93 -44.35 -14.28
C LEU A 39 14.25 -44.50 -15.05
N PHE A 40 15.31 -43.83 -14.60
CA PHE A 40 16.56 -43.72 -15.33
C PHE A 40 17.70 -44.41 -14.58
N LYS A 41 18.61 -45.04 -15.33
CA LYS A 41 19.88 -45.51 -14.77
C LYS A 41 20.80 -44.30 -14.61
N VAL A 42 21.04 -43.92 -13.36
CA VAL A 42 21.92 -42.80 -13.00
C VAL A 42 23.29 -43.33 -12.56
N GLY A 43 24.35 -42.65 -12.96
CA GLY A 43 25.71 -42.89 -12.49
C GLY A 43 26.39 -41.56 -12.18
N ASN A 44 27.15 -41.51 -11.10
CA ASN A 44 27.87 -40.32 -10.67
C ASN A 44 29.37 -40.60 -10.70
N LEU A 45 30.14 -39.67 -11.26
CA LEU A 45 31.60 -39.65 -11.18
C LEU A 45 31.98 -38.41 -10.37
N ALA A 46 32.69 -38.59 -9.26
CA ALA A 46 33.16 -37.48 -8.45
C ALA A 46 34.53 -37.02 -8.95
N HIS A 47 34.74 -35.71 -8.94
CA HIS A 47 36.06 -35.11 -9.05
C HIS A 47 36.73 -35.10 -7.68
N ASP A 48 38.06 -35.22 -7.62
CA ASP A 48 38.79 -35.27 -6.34
C ASP A 48 38.74 -33.94 -5.56
N GLU A 49 38.52 -32.83 -6.27
CA GLU A 49 38.32 -31.51 -5.69
C GLU A 49 36.86 -31.07 -5.76
N ASP A 50 36.35 -30.55 -4.64
CA ASP A 50 35.01 -29.98 -4.52
C ASP A 50 34.96 -28.55 -5.09
N CYS A 51 34.44 -28.43 -6.31
CA CYS A 51 34.20 -27.16 -6.98
C CYS A 51 32.76 -26.66 -6.84
N SER A 52 31.96 -27.21 -5.92
CA SER A 52 30.56 -26.81 -5.72
C SER A 52 30.43 -25.34 -5.29
N GLY A 53 31.50 -24.72 -4.79
CA GLY A 53 31.59 -23.29 -4.47
C GLY A 53 31.87 -22.36 -5.66
N GLU A 54 32.11 -22.88 -6.88
CA GLU A 54 32.40 -22.07 -8.08
C GLU A 54 31.14 -21.48 -8.74
N ARG A 55 30.93 -20.16 -8.68
CA ARG A 55 29.74 -19.51 -9.27
C ARG A 55 30.11 -18.84 -10.59
N TRP A 56 30.14 -19.64 -11.66
CA TRP A 56 30.46 -19.16 -13.02
C TRP A 56 29.18 -19.10 -13.86
N THR A 57 28.26 -18.26 -13.42
CA THR A 57 26.94 -18.06 -14.04
C THR A 57 26.87 -16.65 -14.66
N VAL A 58 25.73 -16.31 -15.27
CA VAL A 58 25.38 -14.94 -15.67
C VAL A 58 23.94 -14.64 -15.27
N ASP A 59 23.50 -15.24 -14.15
CA ASP A 59 22.12 -15.18 -13.68
C ASP A 59 21.82 -13.83 -13.00
N GLU A 60 22.83 -13.25 -12.35
CA GLU A 60 22.76 -11.95 -11.66
C GLU A 60 23.83 -10.99 -12.19
N ILE A 61 23.63 -9.68 -12.00
CA ILE A 61 24.59 -8.65 -12.45
C ILE A 61 25.97 -8.88 -11.83
N ALA A 62 26.03 -9.23 -10.55
CA ALA A 62 27.28 -9.54 -9.87
C ALA A 62 28.01 -10.75 -10.48
N ASP A 63 27.28 -11.70 -11.09
CA ASP A 63 27.92 -12.79 -11.82
C ASP A 63 28.60 -12.30 -13.09
N PHE A 64 27.90 -11.43 -13.83
CA PHE A 64 28.45 -10.81 -15.03
C PHE A 64 29.71 -10.01 -14.72
N GLU A 65 29.77 -9.29 -13.59
CA GLU A 65 30.97 -8.59 -13.13
C GLU A 65 32.17 -9.54 -12.92
N VAL A 66 31.93 -10.72 -12.29
CA VAL A 66 32.99 -11.73 -12.11
C VAL A 66 33.43 -12.30 -13.45
N VAL A 67 32.50 -12.64 -14.34
CA VAL A 67 32.82 -13.16 -15.67
C VAL A 67 33.63 -12.13 -16.47
N GLU A 68 33.22 -10.87 -16.45
CA GLU A 68 33.93 -9.77 -17.11
C GLU A 68 35.35 -9.60 -16.54
N ALA A 69 35.52 -9.66 -15.21
CA ALA A 69 36.82 -9.58 -14.55
C ALA A 69 37.76 -10.73 -14.98
N VAL A 70 37.23 -11.96 -15.10
CA VAL A 70 37.98 -13.12 -15.59
C VAL A 70 38.41 -12.92 -17.04
N PHE A 71 37.50 -12.53 -17.93
CA PHE A 71 37.83 -12.29 -19.34
C PHE A 71 38.83 -11.15 -19.50
N ASN A 72 38.66 -10.04 -18.77
CA ASN A 72 39.60 -8.92 -18.79
C ASN A 72 40.99 -9.31 -18.30
N TYR A 73 41.10 -10.20 -17.31
CA TYR A 73 42.40 -10.71 -16.85
C TYR A 73 43.15 -11.48 -17.93
N PHE A 74 42.44 -12.33 -18.68
CA PHE A 74 43.05 -13.15 -19.73
C PHE A 74 43.19 -12.44 -21.08
N GLN A 75 42.63 -11.23 -21.25
CA GLN A 75 42.74 -10.49 -22.50
C GLN A 75 44.20 -10.34 -22.97
N PRO A 76 44.47 -10.47 -24.28
CA PRO A 76 43.50 -10.68 -25.38
C PRO A 76 43.13 -12.15 -25.62
N ARG A 77 43.63 -13.10 -24.81
CA ARG A 77 43.29 -14.53 -24.96
C ARG A 77 41.83 -14.78 -24.58
N THR A 78 41.16 -15.57 -25.41
CA THR A 78 39.81 -16.10 -25.18
C THR A 78 39.79 -17.63 -25.09
N ASP A 79 40.95 -18.27 -25.19
CA ASP A 79 41.17 -19.73 -25.22
C ASP A 79 41.68 -20.28 -23.87
N PHE A 80 41.51 -19.53 -22.77
CA PHE A 80 41.88 -19.99 -21.44
C PHE A 80 40.95 -21.12 -20.97
N THR A 81 41.53 -22.05 -20.23
CA THR A 81 40.86 -23.25 -19.73
C THR A 81 40.17 -22.97 -18.39
N TRP A 82 39.16 -23.77 -18.04
CA TRP A 82 38.53 -23.70 -16.71
C TRP A 82 39.54 -23.92 -15.55
N LEU A 83 40.60 -24.71 -15.78
CA LEU A 83 41.69 -24.90 -14.82
C LEU A 83 42.48 -23.61 -14.58
N GLU A 84 42.70 -22.80 -15.64
CA GLU A 84 43.31 -21.49 -15.51
C GLU A 84 42.41 -20.51 -14.73
N VAL A 85 41.09 -20.60 -14.89
CA VAL A 85 40.13 -19.81 -14.09
C VAL A 85 40.17 -20.21 -12.62
N LEU A 86 40.25 -21.51 -12.30
CA LEU A 86 40.44 -21.98 -10.91
C LEU A 86 41.76 -21.50 -10.31
N ALA A 87 42.85 -21.54 -11.08
CA ALA A 87 44.14 -21.01 -10.65
C ALA A 87 44.09 -19.48 -10.43
N LEU A 88 43.37 -18.77 -11.30
CA LEU A 88 43.11 -17.34 -11.13
C LEU A 88 42.35 -17.05 -9.84
N ARG A 89 41.28 -17.77 -9.54
CA ARG A 89 40.51 -17.60 -8.29
C ARG A 89 41.39 -17.78 -7.05
N ARG A 90 42.28 -18.77 -7.04
CA ARG A 90 43.21 -19.00 -5.91
C ARG A 90 44.24 -17.89 -5.77
N SER A 91 44.73 -17.36 -6.89
CA SER A 91 45.78 -16.33 -6.89
C SER A 91 45.25 -14.90 -6.75
N ARG A 92 44.00 -14.65 -7.15
CA ARG A 92 43.31 -13.35 -7.16
C ARG A 92 41.83 -13.48 -6.76
N PRO A 93 41.54 -13.86 -5.50
CA PRO A 93 40.17 -14.08 -5.04
C PRO A 93 39.29 -12.82 -5.09
N GLU A 94 39.90 -11.63 -5.08
CA GLU A 94 39.20 -10.34 -5.18
C GLU A 94 38.43 -10.18 -6.49
N LEU A 95 38.88 -10.80 -7.59
CA LEU A 95 38.20 -10.77 -8.89
C LEU A 95 36.89 -11.58 -8.87
N PHE A 96 36.67 -12.42 -7.86
CA PHE A 96 35.51 -13.29 -7.71
C PHE A 96 34.62 -12.87 -6.54
N ALA A 97 34.93 -11.77 -5.83
CA ALA A 97 34.22 -11.41 -4.60
C ALA A 97 32.77 -10.96 -4.85
N ALA A 98 32.49 -10.38 -6.03
CA ALA A 98 31.22 -9.74 -6.31
C ALA A 98 30.02 -10.70 -6.18
N ASN A 99 30.14 -11.97 -6.57
CA ASN A 99 29.01 -12.91 -6.54
C ASN A 99 29.04 -13.97 -5.43
N GLN A 100 30.04 -13.95 -4.55
CA GLN A 100 30.20 -14.97 -3.48
C GLN A 100 29.07 -14.97 -2.45
N HIS A 101 28.40 -13.84 -2.26
CA HIS A 101 27.31 -13.68 -1.30
C HIS A 101 25.94 -14.15 -1.85
N LEU A 102 25.86 -14.47 -3.15
CA LEU A 102 24.61 -14.90 -3.78
C LEU A 102 24.30 -16.36 -3.46
N ILE A 103 23.03 -16.62 -3.13
CA ILE A 103 22.54 -17.97 -2.83
C ILE A 103 22.22 -18.68 -4.15
N ARG A 104 22.79 -19.87 -4.34
CA ARG A 104 22.56 -20.69 -5.53
C ARG A 104 21.14 -21.17 -5.61
N ASN A 105 20.63 -21.27 -6.84
CA ASN A 105 19.29 -21.77 -7.14
C ASN A 105 18.17 -21.00 -6.41
N GLU A 106 18.45 -19.87 -5.76
CA GLU A 106 17.45 -19.10 -5.00
C GLU A 106 16.28 -18.69 -5.91
N GLY A 107 16.59 -18.23 -7.13
CA GLY A 107 15.59 -17.90 -8.13
C GLY A 107 14.70 -19.08 -8.55
N SER A 108 15.12 -20.34 -8.40
CA SER A 108 14.28 -21.49 -8.75
C SER A 108 13.09 -21.68 -7.79
N ALA A 109 13.22 -21.18 -6.55
CA ALA A 109 12.17 -21.24 -5.53
C ALA A 109 11.31 -19.96 -5.47
N MET A 110 11.64 -18.93 -6.26
CA MET A 110 10.95 -17.64 -6.27
C MET A 110 9.94 -17.55 -7.42
N GLY A 111 8.74 -17.08 -7.12
CA GLY A 111 7.74 -16.68 -8.11
C GLY A 111 8.18 -15.46 -8.92
N THR A 112 7.55 -15.26 -10.08
CA THR A 112 7.85 -14.14 -10.99
C THR A 112 7.72 -12.79 -10.29
N GLY A 113 6.73 -12.64 -9.41
CA GLY A 113 6.52 -11.43 -8.61
C GLY A 113 7.68 -11.11 -7.66
N GLN A 114 8.23 -12.11 -6.96
CA GLN A 114 9.34 -11.90 -6.03
C GLN A 114 10.65 -11.59 -6.78
N LYS A 115 10.90 -12.25 -7.92
CA LYS A 115 12.03 -11.93 -8.81
C LYS A 115 11.96 -10.48 -9.28
N LEU A 116 10.77 -10.02 -9.66
CA LEU A 116 10.56 -8.63 -10.05
C LEU A 116 10.74 -7.66 -8.86
N TRP A 117 10.35 -8.05 -7.64
CA TRP A 117 10.57 -7.26 -6.42
C TRP A 117 12.05 -7.01 -6.14
N LYS A 118 12.87 -8.06 -6.24
CA LYS A 118 14.34 -7.94 -6.10
C LYS A 118 14.91 -6.95 -7.10
N ARG A 119 14.53 -7.06 -8.38
CA ARG A 119 14.95 -6.13 -9.43
C ARG A 119 14.47 -4.71 -9.16
N ALA A 120 13.22 -4.54 -8.74
CA ALA A 120 12.64 -3.25 -8.45
C ALA A 120 13.36 -2.53 -7.32
N LYS A 121 13.83 -3.22 -6.28
CA LYS A 121 14.63 -2.63 -5.20
C LYS A 121 15.96 -2.01 -5.68
N GLN A 122 16.49 -2.44 -6.82
CA GLN A 122 17.71 -1.87 -7.40
C GLN A 122 17.47 -0.56 -8.16
N VAL A 123 16.23 -0.34 -8.65
CA VAL A 123 15.92 0.78 -9.56
C VAL A 123 14.83 1.72 -9.03
N ILE A 124 14.08 1.31 -8.01
CA ILE A 124 13.05 2.09 -7.33
C ILE A 124 13.39 2.16 -5.84
N PRO A 125 13.54 3.37 -5.25
CA PRO A 125 13.79 3.52 -3.83
C PRO A 125 12.73 2.81 -2.97
N GLY A 126 13.14 1.76 -2.25
CA GLY A 126 12.26 0.93 -1.44
C GLY A 126 11.32 0.01 -2.24
N GLY A 127 11.65 -0.27 -3.51
CA GLY A 127 11.03 -1.30 -4.36
C GLY A 127 9.69 -0.94 -5.00
N ASN A 128 8.96 0.06 -4.49
CA ASN A 128 7.72 0.53 -5.10
C ASN A 128 7.47 2.03 -4.92
N MET A 129 6.36 2.49 -5.50
CA MET A 129 5.91 3.89 -5.45
C MET A 129 5.11 4.24 -4.18
N LEU A 130 4.82 3.28 -3.30
CA LEU A 130 3.95 3.52 -2.13
C LEU A 130 4.29 2.60 -0.95
N LEU A 131 4.70 3.21 0.18
CA LEU A 131 5.05 2.53 1.43
C LEU A 131 4.06 1.43 1.84
N SER A 132 2.77 1.74 1.89
CA SER A 132 1.72 0.82 2.37
C SER A 132 1.50 -0.41 1.48
N LYS A 133 2.08 -0.45 0.28
CA LYS A 133 2.04 -1.59 -0.65
C LYS A 133 3.38 -2.32 -0.75
N ARG A 134 4.37 -1.95 0.08
CA ARG A 134 5.67 -2.65 0.09
C ARG A 134 5.48 -4.07 0.59
N SER A 135 6.17 -5.03 -0.03
CA SER A 135 6.13 -6.46 0.33
C SER A 135 6.39 -6.66 1.83
N GLU A 136 7.34 -5.88 2.37
CA GLU A 136 7.77 -5.94 3.77
C GLU A 136 6.67 -5.53 4.77
N MET A 137 5.60 -4.83 4.33
CA MET A 137 4.47 -4.47 5.20
C MET A 137 3.50 -5.63 5.44
N PHE A 138 3.62 -6.72 4.68
CA PHE A 138 2.72 -7.87 4.73
C PHE A 138 3.48 -9.13 5.16
N LEU A 139 4.31 -9.65 4.27
CA LEU A 139 5.05 -10.89 4.46
C LEU A 139 6.39 -10.75 3.70
N PRO A 140 7.43 -10.20 4.36
CA PRO A 140 8.74 -10.03 3.76
C PRO A 140 9.22 -11.31 3.06
N ASP A 141 9.84 -11.13 1.91
CA ASP A 141 10.40 -12.17 1.05
C ASP A 141 9.42 -13.18 0.45
N GLN A 142 8.16 -13.26 0.90
CA GLN A 142 7.16 -14.24 0.40
C GLN A 142 5.91 -13.60 -0.22
N TRP A 143 5.63 -12.32 0.04
CA TRP A 143 4.44 -11.66 -0.50
C TRP A 143 4.49 -11.55 -2.05
N PRO A 144 3.41 -11.89 -2.78
CA PRO A 144 3.33 -11.72 -4.23
C PRO A 144 3.20 -10.22 -4.57
N ALA A 145 4.34 -9.54 -4.65
CA ALA A 145 4.43 -8.08 -4.71
C ALA A 145 3.80 -7.44 -5.96
N TYR A 146 3.44 -8.22 -6.98
CA TYR A 146 2.91 -7.75 -8.26
C TYR A 146 1.70 -8.57 -8.71
N PHE A 147 0.81 -7.92 -9.46
CA PHE A 147 -0.40 -8.52 -10.02
C PHE A 147 -0.45 -8.35 -11.54
N SER A 148 -1.07 -9.30 -12.22
CA SER A 148 -1.37 -9.26 -13.65
C SER A 148 -2.80 -8.80 -13.95
N LYS A 149 -3.72 -9.07 -13.02
CA LYS A 149 -5.16 -8.80 -13.17
C LYS A 149 -5.82 -8.58 -11.80
N ALA A 150 -6.88 -7.79 -11.76
CA ALA A 150 -7.79 -7.70 -10.63
C ALA A 150 -9.23 -7.51 -11.12
N LYS A 151 -10.21 -8.13 -10.45
CA LYS A 151 -11.64 -8.04 -10.77
C LYS A 151 -12.48 -8.36 -9.53
N GLY A 152 -13.48 -7.54 -9.23
CA GLY A 152 -14.31 -7.72 -8.04
C GLY A 152 -13.50 -7.54 -6.76
N CYS A 153 -13.43 -8.57 -5.91
CA CYS A 153 -12.48 -8.64 -4.79
C CYS A 153 -11.33 -9.62 -5.03
N THR A 154 -11.09 -10.04 -6.28
CA THR A 154 -10.08 -11.03 -6.64
C THR A 154 -8.88 -10.40 -7.37
N VAL A 155 -7.68 -10.89 -7.07
CA VAL A 155 -6.41 -10.47 -7.66
C VAL A 155 -5.64 -11.69 -8.16
N TRP A 156 -5.02 -11.60 -9.32
CA TRP A 156 -4.12 -12.63 -9.85
C TRP A 156 -2.70 -12.10 -9.87
N ASP A 157 -1.75 -12.87 -9.32
CA ASP A 157 -0.33 -12.50 -9.36
C ASP A 157 0.27 -12.69 -10.77
N LEU A 158 1.59 -12.52 -10.90
CA LEU A 158 2.29 -12.70 -12.18
C LEU A 158 2.46 -14.17 -12.58
N ASP A 159 2.29 -15.10 -11.64
CA ASP A 159 2.36 -16.54 -11.86
C ASP A 159 0.96 -17.14 -12.13
N GLY A 160 -0.07 -16.29 -12.15
CA GLY A 160 -1.46 -16.65 -12.43
C GLY A 160 -2.21 -17.20 -11.22
N GLN A 161 -1.61 -17.21 -10.03
CA GLN A 161 -2.29 -17.62 -8.81
C GLN A 161 -3.35 -16.60 -8.44
N GLU A 162 -4.54 -17.10 -8.15
CA GLU A 162 -5.70 -16.33 -7.75
C GLU A 162 -5.73 -16.13 -6.23
N TYR A 163 -6.06 -14.91 -5.79
CA TYR A 163 -6.26 -14.57 -4.39
C TYR A 163 -7.52 -13.72 -4.21
N ILE A 164 -8.28 -13.99 -3.14
CA ILE A 164 -9.34 -13.10 -2.66
C ILE A 164 -8.70 -12.02 -1.76
N ASP A 165 -8.91 -10.76 -2.08
CA ASP A 165 -8.38 -9.61 -1.34
C ASP A 165 -9.24 -9.26 -0.12
N MET A 166 -8.98 -9.96 0.98
CA MET A 166 -9.47 -9.64 2.31
C MET A 166 -8.44 -8.79 3.09
N SER A 167 -7.77 -7.87 2.38
CA SER A 167 -6.74 -6.98 2.93
C SER A 167 -7.13 -5.54 2.66
N ILE A 168 -6.25 -4.75 2.05
CA ILE A 168 -6.37 -3.29 1.96
C ILE A 168 -7.09 -2.81 0.70
N MET A 169 -7.62 -3.67 -0.18
CA MET A 169 -8.39 -3.31 -1.40
C MET A 169 -7.81 -2.10 -2.17
N GLY A 170 -6.52 -2.15 -2.48
CA GLY A 170 -5.81 -1.08 -3.20
C GLY A 170 -5.54 0.19 -2.38
N ILE A 171 -5.56 0.10 -1.03
CA ILE A 171 -5.61 1.22 -0.07
C ILE A 171 -7.01 1.86 -0.02
N GLY A 172 -8.04 1.04 -0.21
CA GLY A 172 -9.45 1.39 -0.01
C GLY A 172 -10.01 2.22 -1.15
N THR A 173 -9.34 2.29 -2.29
CA THR A 173 -9.78 3.09 -3.43
C THR A 173 -10.96 2.46 -4.15
N ASN A 174 -11.07 1.13 -4.17
CA ASN A 174 -12.00 0.38 -5.01
C ASN A 174 -13.25 -0.06 -4.24
N ILE A 175 -14.09 0.88 -3.80
CA ILE A 175 -15.25 0.53 -2.96
C ILE A 175 -16.34 -0.25 -3.71
N LEU A 176 -16.39 -0.15 -5.05
CA LEU A 176 -17.28 -0.92 -5.91
C LEU A 176 -16.61 -2.23 -6.41
N GLY A 177 -15.42 -2.56 -5.90
CA GLY A 177 -14.58 -3.65 -6.40
C GLY A 177 -13.67 -3.23 -7.56
N TYR A 178 -12.68 -4.07 -7.84
CA TYR A 178 -11.70 -3.93 -8.90
C TYR A 178 -12.36 -4.06 -10.28
N GLY A 179 -12.00 -3.17 -11.20
CA GLY A 179 -12.46 -3.21 -12.60
C GLY A 179 -13.98 -3.22 -12.73
N HIS A 180 -14.66 -2.32 -12.02
CA HIS A 180 -16.13 -2.28 -12.03
C HIS A 180 -16.62 -2.00 -13.45
N PRO A 181 -17.45 -2.90 -14.05
CA PRO A 181 -17.70 -2.90 -15.49
C PRO A 181 -18.26 -1.57 -16.02
N GLU A 182 -19.18 -0.93 -15.30
CA GLU A 182 -19.76 0.34 -15.74
C GLU A 182 -18.77 1.51 -15.66
N VAL A 183 -17.86 1.50 -14.67
CA VAL A 183 -16.85 2.57 -14.50
C VAL A 183 -15.80 2.42 -15.60
N ASP A 184 -15.30 1.20 -15.79
CA ASP A 184 -14.32 0.89 -16.84
C ASP A 184 -14.89 1.19 -18.22
N GLU A 185 -16.15 0.84 -18.50
CA GLU A 185 -16.80 1.13 -19.78
C GLU A 185 -16.91 2.64 -20.04
N ALA A 186 -17.25 3.44 -19.01
CA ALA A 186 -17.27 4.89 -19.13
C ALA A 186 -15.88 5.45 -19.47
N VAL A 187 -14.84 4.96 -18.79
CA VAL A 187 -13.46 5.36 -19.07
C VAL A 187 -13.01 4.91 -20.47
N LEU A 188 -13.32 3.69 -20.89
CA LEU A 188 -12.97 3.17 -22.22
C LEU A 188 -13.58 4.02 -23.33
N ARG A 189 -14.84 4.44 -23.19
CA ARG A 189 -15.47 5.39 -24.12
C ARG A 189 -14.75 6.74 -24.16
N THR A 190 -14.34 7.27 -23.01
CA THR A 190 -13.54 8.50 -22.93
C THR A 190 -12.18 8.34 -23.62
N VAL A 191 -11.48 7.23 -23.40
CA VAL A 191 -10.19 6.94 -24.05
C VAL A 191 -10.35 6.89 -25.56
N ALA A 192 -11.38 6.21 -26.06
CA ALA A 192 -11.67 6.13 -27.49
C ALA A 192 -12.00 7.51 -28.12
N ALA A 193 -12.54 8.43 -27.32
CA ALA A 193 -12.84 9.80 -27.73
C ALA A 193 -11.67 10.79 -27.55
N GLY A 194 -10.51 10.32 -27.06
CA GLY A 194 -9.35 11.15 -26.73
C GLY A 194 -9.41 11.71 -25.31
N ASN A 195 -8.32 11.53 -24.56
CA ASN A 195 -8.25 11.87 -23.14
C ASN A 195 -7.99 13.36 -22.85
N MET A 196 -7.21 14.03 -23.68
CA MET A 196 -6.77 15.41 -23.44
C MET A 196 -6.52 16.13 -24.75
N ALA A 197 -6.88 17.42 -24.80
CA ALA A 197 -6.71 18.30 -25.96
C ALA A 197 -6.47 19.74 -25.49
N THR A 198 -6.31 20.68 -26.42
CA THR A 198 -6.21 22.12 -26.11
C THR A 198 -7.50 22.69 -25.52
N PHE A 199 -8.66 22.14 -25.90
CA PHE A 199 -9.95 22.49 -25.27
C PHE A 199 -10.15 21.70 -23.97
N ASN A 200 -10.79 22.35 -22.99
CA ASN A 200 -11.08 21.74 -21.68
C ASN A 200 -12.13 20.62 -21.79
N CYS A 201 -12.05 19.66 -20.88
CA CYS A 201 -13.03 18.60 -20.78
C CYS A 201 -14.31 19.08 -20.08
N PRO A 202 -15.51 18.82 -20.64
CA PRO A 202 -16.75 19.18 -19.94
C PRO A 202 -16.96 18.38 -18.65
N GLU A 203 -16.37 17.18 -18.53
CA GLU A 203 -16.53 16.32 -17.36
C GLU A 203 -15.99 16.93 -16.07
N GLU A 204 -15.03 17.87 -16.13
CA GLU A 204 -14.55 18.59 -14.94
C GLU A 204 -15.64 19.48 -14.33
N VAL A 205 -16.47 20.10 -15.17
CA VAL A 205 -17.61 20.93 -14.74
C VAL A 205 -18.69 20.04 -14.14
N TYR A 206 -19.04 18.96 -14.83
CA TYR A 206 -20.08 18.04 -14.35
C TYR A 206 -19.72 17.41 -13.00
N LEU A 207 -18.45 17.02 -12.81
CA LEU A 207 -18.01 16.51 -11.51
C LEU A 207 -18.05 17.59 -10.43
N ALA A 208 -17.63 18.82 -10.74
CA ALA A 208 -17.68 19.92 -9.79
C ALA A 208 -19.13 20.20 -9.34
N GLU A 209 -20.07 20.29 -10.28
CA GLU A 209 -21.49 20.48 -10.01
C GLU A 209 -22.06 19.33 -9.17
N ARG A 210 -21.74 18.07 -9.51
CA ARG A 210 -22.21 16.91 -8.75
C ARG A 210 -21.67 16.90 -7.32
N LEU A 211 -20.41 17.29 -7.12
CA LEU A 211 -19.84 17.38 -5.78
C LEU A 211 -20.48 18.50 -4.96
N ILE A 212 -20.78 19.65 -5.57
CA ILE A 212 -21.49 20.77 -4.92
C ILE A 212 -22.93 20.37 -4.56
N GLU A 213 -23.65 19.69 -5.46
CA GLU A 213 -25.00 19.19 -5.20
C GLU A 213 -25.03 18.26 -3.98
N LEU A 214 -24.03 17.37 -3.87
CA LEU A 214 -23.89 16.48 -2.73
C LEU A 214 -23.52 17.21 -1.44
N HIS A 215 -23.01 18.44 -1.50
CA HIS A 215 -22.46 19.19 -0.37
C HIS A 215 -22.97 20.64 -0.38
N PRO A 216 -24.24 20.90 0.00
CA PRO A 216 -24.90 22.19 -0.23
C PRO A 216 -24.23 23.42 0.42
N TRP A 217 -23.36 23.22 1.41
CA TRP A 217 -22.57 24.28 2.04
C TRP A 217 -21.37 24.74 1.19
N ALA A 218 -20.96 23.94 0.20
CA ALA A 218 -19.85 24.24 -0.69
C ALA A 218 -20.36 24.91 -1.98
N ASP A 219 -19.57 25.83 -2.52
CA ASP A 219 -19.94 26.62 -3.70
C ASP A 219 -19.04 26.36 -4.90
N MET A 220 -17.85 25.84 -4.67
CA MET A 220 -16.77 25.72 -5.66
C MET A 220 -15.97 24.44 -5.43
N ALA A 221 -15.41 23.90 -6.51
CA ALA A 221 -14.56 22.72 -6.48
C ALA A 221 -13.24 22.96 -7.22
N ARG A 222 -12.22 22.19 -6.85
CA ARG A 222 -10.94 22.09 -7.54
C ARG A 222 -10.48 20.65 -7.56
N LEU A 223 -10.10 20.15 -8.74
CA LEU A 223 -9.71 18.76 -8.96
C LEU A 223 -8.19 18.61 -9.01
N ALA A 224 -7.70 17.46 -8.54
CA ALA A 224 -6.30 17.04 -8.59
C ALA A 224 -6.22 15.53 -8.91
N ARG A 225 -5.04 14.92 -8.91
CA ARG A 225 -4.87 13.48 -9.21
C ARG A 225 -4.42 12.66 -8.01
N SER A 226 -3.87 13.29 -6.98
CA SER A 226 -3.48 12.63 -5.74
C SER A 226 -3.93 13.38 -4.50
N GLY A 227 -4.12 12.63 -3.40
CA GLY A 227 -4.48 13.23 -2.10
C GLY A 227 -3.41 14.18 -1.60
N GLY A 228 -2.16 13.96 -1.99
CA GLY A 228 -1.05 14.86 -1.69
C GLY A 228 -1.20 16.25 -2.33
N GLU A 229 -1.44 16.28 -3.64
CA GLU A 229 -1.69 17.52 -4.37
C GLU A 229 -2.91 18.24 -3.82
N ALA A 230 -4.03 17.53 -3.60
CA ALA A 230 -5.24 18.11 -3.04
C ALA A 230 -4.99 18.73 -1.65
N ASN A 231 -4.18 18.08 -0.82
CA ASN A 231 -3.75 18.61 0.47
C ASN A 231 -2.95 19.91 0.34
N ALA A 232 -1.97 19.97 -0.58
CA ALA A 232 -1.19 21.17 -0.84
C ALA A 232 -2.03 22.31 -1.42
N ILE A 233 -2.98 21.99 -2.32
CA ILE A 233 -3.95 22.94 -2.87
C ILE A 233 -4.81 23.54 -1.74
N ALA A 234 -5.40 22.69 -0.89
CA ALA A 234 -6.28 23.12 0.18
C ALA A 234 -5.58 24.05 1.18
N ILE A 235 -4.37 23.68 1.62
CA ILE A 235 -3.58 24.52 2.54
C ILE A 235 -3.20 25.86 1.91
N ARG A 236 -2.85 25.88 0.63
CA ARG A 236 -2.49 27.13 -0.07
C ARG A 236 -3.69 28.08 -0.19
N ILE A 237 -4.85 27.56 -0.57
CA ILE A 237 -6.09 28.34 -0.63
C ILE A 237 -6.46 28.86 0.76
N ALA A 238 -6.41 28.02 1.79
CA ALA A 238 -6.78 28.41 3.15
C ALA A 238 -5.84 29.45 3.77
N ARG A 239 -4.53 29.36 3.53
CA ARG A 239 -3.56 30.41 3.92
C ARG A 239 -3.84 31.73 3.19
N ALA A 240 -4.08 31.68 1.88
CA ALA A 240 -4.41 32.87 1.10
C ALA A 240 -5.73 33.52 1.55
N ALA A 241 -6.73 32.71 1.91
CA ALA A 241 -8.03 33.19 2.40
C ALA A 241 -7.95 33.77 3.82
N SER A 242 -7.23 33.12 4.73
CA SER A 242 -7.09 33.57 6.12
C SER A 242 -6.07 34.71 6.29
N GLY A 243 -5.13 34.87 5.35
CA GLY A 243 -4.01 35.80 5.46
C GLY A 243 -2.97 35.42 6.52
N ARG A 244 -3.01 34.18 7.03
CA ARG A 244 -2.18 33.69 8.14
C ARG A 244 -1.42 32.42 7.75
N ASP A 245 -0.17 32.30 8.22
CA ASP A 245 0.73 31.22 7.80
C ASP A 245 0.55 29.90 8.57
N LYS A 246 0.18 29.98 9.85
CA LYS A 246 0.26 28.85 10.77
C LYS A 246 -0.95 27.92 10.66
N VAL A 247 -0.70 26.62 10.76
CA VAL A 247 -1.71 25.56 10.61
C VAL A 247 -1.73 24.68 11.86
N ALA A 248 -2.90 24.43 12.43
CA ALA A 248 -3.10 23.37 13.40
C ALA A 248 -3.58 22.09 12.68
N ILE A 249 -2.97 20.94 12.97
CA ILE A 249 -3.27 19.68 12.28
C ILE A 249 -3.62 18.52 13.23
N CYS A 250 -4.52 17.65 12.80
CA CYS A 250 -4.85 16.39 13.47
C CYS A 250 -5.07 15.27 12.45
N GLY A 251 -4.26 14.21 12.51
CA GLY A 251 -4.27 13.09 11.56
C GLY A 251 -3.19 13.16 10.47
N TYR A 252 -3.34 12.33 9.43
CA TYR A 252 -2.36 12.22 8.35
C TYR A 252 -2.79 12.90 7.05
N HIS A 253 -1.98 13.85 6.57
CA HIS A 253 -2.29 14.71 5.41
C HIS A 253 -1.23 14.66 4.30
N GLY A 254 -0.49 13.55 4.20
CA GLY A 254 0.48 13.31 3.12
C GLY A 254 1.94 13.50 3.55
N TRP A 255 2.79 13.83 2.59
CA TRP A 255 4.26 13.84 2.74
C TRP A 255 4.93 15.17 2.39
N HIS A 256 4.14 16.21 2.10
CA HIS A 256 4.64 17.50 1.62
C HIS A 256 5.37 18.25 2.73
N ASP A 257 6.30 19.13 2.34
CA ASP A 257 7.11 19.96 3.24
C ASP A 257 6.29 20.68 4.32
N TRP A 258 5.14 21.23 3.95
CA TRP A 258 4.27 21.92 4.92
C TRP A 258 3.76 21.00 6.02
N TYR A 259 3.51 19.72 5.74
CA TYR A 259 3.00 18.77 6.72
C TYR A 259 4.15 18.16 7.54
N LEU A 260 5.22 17.74 6.85
CA LEU A 260 6.40 17.17 7.51
C LEU A 260 7.16 18.21 8.37
N SER A 261 6.97 19.52 8.14
CA SER A 261 7.54 20.56 8.99
C SER A 261 7.06 20.49 10.44
N ALA A 262 5.94 19.83 10.72
CA ALA A 262 5.48 19.52 12.08
C ALA A 262 6.54 18.73 12.89
N ASN A 263 7.40 17.96 12.21
CA ASN A 263 8.46 17.17 12.82
C ASN A 263 9.82 17.88 12.88
N LEU A 264 9.91 19.17 12.53
CA LEU A 264 11.16 19.95 12.61
C LEU A 264 11.44 20.56 14.01
N GLY A 265 10.64 20.23 15.02
CA GLY A 265 10.80 20.73 16.39
C GLY A 265 11.88 20.01 17.20
N ASP A 266 12.42 20.67 18.23
CA ASP A 266 13.50 20.13 19.08
C ASP A 266 12.97 19.06 20.06
N ASP A 267 13.78 18.02 20.26
CA ASP A 267 13.47 16.75 20.96
C ASP A 267 13.01 16.87 22.43
N GLU A 268 13.21 18.01 23.12
CA GLU A 268 12.99 18.07 24.58
C GLU A 268 11.59 18.54 25.03
N ASN A 269 10.80 19.22 24.18
CA ASN A 269 9.46 19.73 24.55
C ASN A 269 8.30 19.15 23.72
N LEU A 270 8.60 18.32 22.71
CA LEU A 270 7.61 17.78 21.75
C LEU A 270 7.60 16.24 21.67
N ALA A 271 8.19 15.55 22.65
CA ALA A 271 8.32 14.08 22.67
C ALA A 271 6.98 13.29 22.61
N GLY A 272 5.83 13.97 22.69
CA GLY A 272 4.48 13.40 22.46
C GLY A 272 3.74 13.91 21.23
N HIS A 273 4.33 14.85 20.48
CA HIS A 273 3.70 15.59 19.37
C HIS A 273 4.34 15.34 18.00
N LEU A 274 5.57 14.83 17.96
CA LEU A 274 6.18 14.34 16.73
C LEU A 274 5.34 13.18 16.19
N LEU A 275 5.35 12.97 14.87
CA LEU A 275 4.72 11.82 14.21
C LEU A 275 5.79 10.74 13.95
N PRO A 276 5.93 9.70 14.83
CA PRO A 276 6.93 8.65 14.63
C PRO A 276 6.81 7.96 13.27
N GLY A 277 7.94 7.80 12.60
CA GLY A 277 8.04 7.18 11.28
C GLY A 277 7.93 8.17 10.11
N LEU A 278 7.85 9.48 10.35
CA LEU A 278 7.81 10.52 9.32
C LEU A 278 9.02 11.47 9.44
N GLU A 279 10.22 11.00 9.08
CA GLU A 279 11.44 11.81 9.16
C GLU A 279 11.39 13.02 8.20
N PRO A 280 11.65 14.26 8.66
CA PRO A 280 11.53 15.48 7.84
C PRO A 280 12.83 15.81 7.07
N LYS A 281 13.69 14.82 6.77
CA LYS A 281 14.93 15.07 6.02
C LYS A 281 14.59 15.58 4.62
N GLY A 282 15.19 16.72 4.25
CA GLY A 282 14.88 17.42 3.00
C GLY A 282 13.83 18.53 3.14
N VAL A 283 13.12 18.61 4.28
CA VAL A 283 12.20 19.71 4.57
C VAL A 283 12.99 20.95 5.02
N PRO A 284 12.74 22.14 4.43
CA PRO A 284 13.43 23.37 4.80
C PRO A 284 13.24 23.76 6.28
N GLN A 285 14.34 24.06 6.98
CA GLN A 285 14.32 24.41 8.40
C GLN A 285 13.52 25.69 8.71
N ASN A 286 13.40 26.60 7.75
CA ASN A 286 12.58 27.81 7.89
C ASN A 286 11.07 27.54 7.96
N LEU A 287 10.62 26.30 7.70
CA LEU A 287 9.23 25.88 7.94
C LEU A 287 8.97 25.47 9.39
N ARG A 288 9.98 25.46 10.26
CA ARG A 288 9.81 25.17 11.69
C ARG A 288 8.80 26.14 12.32
N GLY A 289 7.89 25.62 13.15
CA GLY A 289 6.87 26.44 13.82
C GLY A 289 5.79 27.00 12.90
N THR A 290 5.65 26.46 11.68
CA THR A 290 4.53 26.80 10.78
C THR A 290 3.35 25.84 10.90
N VAL A 291 3.55 24.66 11.48
CA VAL A 291 2.52 23.64 11.67
C VAL A 291 2.58 23.06 13.08
N PHE A 292 1.41 22.94 13.70
CA PHE A 292 1.24 22.57 15.09
C PHE A 292 0.30 21.36 15.21
N PRO A 293 0.83 20.17 15.56
CA PRO A 293 0.00 18.99 15.75
C PRO A 293 -0.79 19.04 17.06
N PHE A 294 -2.03 18.54 17.02
CA PHE A 294 -2.84 18.24 18.19
C PHE A 294 -3.49 16.85 18.09
N ASN A 295 -3.85 16.28 19.23
CA ASN A 295 -4.48 14.98 19.35
C ASN A 295 -5.99 15.06 19.07
N TYR A 296 -6.50 14.05 18.37
CA TYR A 296 -7.94 13.89 18.17
C TYR A 296 -8.67 13.77 19.53
N ASN A 297 -9.86 14.35 19.64
CA ASN A 297 -10.64 14.52 20.89
C ASN A 297 -10.00 15.38 22.01
N ASP A 298 -8.78 15.93 21.82
CA ASP A 298 -8.18 16.87 22.79
C ASP A 298 -8.46 18.33 22.39
N PHE A 299 -9.67 18.80 22.70
CA PHE A 299 -10.07 20.18 22.40
C PHE A 299 -9.25 21.22 23.17
N ALA A 300 -8.88 20.93 24.42
CA ALA A 300 -8.13 21.85 25.27
C ALA A 300 -6.75 22.15 24.68
N GLN A 301 -6.09 21.13 24.13
CA GLN A 301 -4.82 21.29 23.42
C GLN A 301 -4.96 22.16 22.17
N LEU A 302 -6.00 21.95 21.36
CA LEU A 302 -6.26 22.82 20.20
C LEU A 302 -6.52 24.28 20.62
N GLU A 303 -7.34 24.49 21.65
CA GLU A 303 -7.64 25.84 22.16
C GLU A 303 -6.39 26.54 22.66
N ALA A 304 -5.50 25.82 23.36
CA ALA A 304 -4.22 26.34 23.80
C ALA A 304 -3.33 26.76 22.62
N LEU A 305 -3.25 25.94 21.56
CA LEU A 305 -2.49 26.27 20.35
C LEU A 305 -3.03 27.52 19.64
N VAL A 306 -4.35 27.61 19.47
CA VAL A 306 -5.01 28.76 18.84
C VAL A 306 -4.88 30.04 19.68
N THR A 307 -4.74 29.91 21.00
CA THR A 307 -4.50 31.04 21.90
C THR A 307 -3.03 31.50 21.86
N ALA A 308 -2.08 30.56 21.81
CA ALA A 308 -0.65 30.84 21.83
C ALA A 308 -0.09 31.29 20.48
N HIS A 309 -0.78 30.97 19.38
CA HIS A 309 -0.29 31.18 18.03
C HIS A 309 -1.36 31.77 17.11
N GLU A 310 -0.92 32.60 16.16
CA GLU A 310 -1.79 33.14 15.10
C GLU A 310 -2.12 32.07 14.04
N ILE A 311 -2.95 31.10 14.42
CA ILE A 311 -3.41 30.03 13.53
C ILE A 311 -4.40 30.61 12.49
N GLY A 312 -4.17 30.30 11.21
CA GLY A 312 -5.05 30.63 10.09
C GLY A 312 -5.90 29.48 9.59
N VAL A 313 -5.43 28.26 9.83
CA VAL A 313 -6.04 27.05 9.29
C VAL A 313 -6.05 25.97 10.36
N ILE A 314 -7.21 25.32 10.54
CA ILE A 314 -7.31 24.05 11.24
C ILE A 314 -7.60 22.99 10.19
N LYS A 315 -6.79 21.93 10.14
CA LYS A 315 -6.99 20.81 9.21
C LYS A 315 -7.01 19.49 9.96
N MET A 316 -8.03 18.67 9.74
CA MET A 316 -8.15 17.40 10.44
C MET A 316 -8.84 16.30 9.62
N GLU A 317 -8.44 15.04 9.83
CA GLU A 317 -9.27 13.90 9.45
C GLU A 317 -10.53 13.92 10.33
N VAL A 318 -11.73 13.82 9.73
CA VAL A 318 -12.99 13.88 10.52
C VAL A 318 -13.12 12.68 11.43
N VAL A 319 -12.83 11.49 10.90
CA VAL A 319 -12.75 10.21 11.63
C VAL A 319 -11.75 9.32 10.92
N ARG A 320 -10.83 8.69 11.67
CA ARG A 320 -9.91 7.68 11.13
C ARG A 320 -10.01 6.34 11.85
N ASN A 321 -9.87 6.35 13.18
CA ASN A 321 -9.87 5.15 14.02
C ASN A 321 -11.06 5.11 14.99
N MET A 322 -11.30 6.23 15.68
CA MET A 322 -12.36 6.42 16.66
C MET A 322 -13.21 7.64 16.29
N GLY A 323 -14.48 7.64 16.71
CA GLY A 323 -15.39 8.76 16.49
C GLY A 323 -15.12 9.94 17.41
N PRO A 324 -15.70 11.12 17.11
CA PRO A 324 -15.59 12.28 17.98
C PRO A 324 -16.34 12.06 19.29
N GLU A 325 -15.76 12.54 20.38
CA GLU A 325 -16.34 12.52 21.73
C GLU A 325 -16.60 13.94 22.23
N ASP A 326 -17.41 14.10 23.27
CA ASP A 326 -17.63 15.39 23.96
C ASP A 326 -17.88 16.58 23.03
N ASP A 327 -18.68 16.39 21.97
CA ASP A 327 -18.98 17.39 20.94
C ASP A 327 -17.74 18.01 20.26
N PHE A 328 -16.64 17.26 20.19
CA PHE A 328 -15.34 17.73 19.70
C PHE A 328 -15.42 18.49 18.38
N LEU A 329 -16.08 17.91 17.36
CA LEU A 329 -16.20 18.56 16.05
C LEU A 329 -16.99 19.88 16.10
N HIS A 330 -18.05 19.95 16.90
CA HIS A 330 -18.82 21.19 17.08
C HIS A 330 -17.98 22.26 17.77
N LYS A 331 -17.21 21.90 18.81
CA LYS A 331 -16.28 22.81 19.50
C LYS A 331 -15.20 23.33 18.56
N VAL A 332 -14.58 22.46 17.75
CA VAL A 332 -13.59 22.84 16.73
C VAL A 332 -14.20 23.82 15.73
N ARG A 333 -15.40 23.54 15.22
CA ARG A 333 -16.11 24.42 14.28
C ARG A 333 -16.39 25.78 14.89
N GLN A 334 -16.91 25.81 16.12
CA GLN A 334 -17.19 27.06 16.85
C GLN A 334 -15.93 27.89 17.04
N LEU A 335 -14.84 27.26 17.51
CA LEU A 335 -13.54 27.91 17.67
C LEU A 335 -13.05 28.51 16.36
N ALA A 336 -13.13 27.76 15.27
CA ALA A 336 -12.70 28.22 13.95
C ALA A 336 -13.50 29.46 13.50
N THR A 337 -14.83 29.43 13.65
CA THR A 337 -15.70 30.57 13.34
C THR A 337 -15.39 31.79 14.20
N GLN A 338 -15.24 31.63 15.51
CA GLN A 338 -14.97 32.75 16.44
C GLN A 338 -13.62 33.43 16.19
N ARG A 339 -12.64 32.68 15.68
CA ARG A 339 -11.26 33.16 15.47
C ARG A 339 -10.94 33.52 14.01
N GLY A 340 -11.92 33.39 13.11
CA GLY A 340 -11.74 33.61 11.68
C GLY A 340 -10.71 32.66 11.07
N ILE A 341 -10.72 31.40 11.49
CA ILE A 341 -9.83 30.34 11.03
C ILE A 341 -10.56 29.50 9.98
N VAL A 342 -9.87 29.19 8.89
CA VAL A 342 -10.40 28.28 7.85
C VAL A 342 -10.33 26.84 8.36
N LEU A 343 -11.48 26.19 8.50
CA LEU A 343 -11.58 24.78 8.87
C LEU A 343 -11.59 23.89 7.63
N ILE A 344 -10.63 22.98 7.55
CA ILE A 344 -10.50 21.98 6.48
C ILE A 344 -10.73 20.59 7.03
N PHE A 345 -11.70 19.88 6.48
CA PHE A 345 -11.85 18.44 6.70
C PHE A 345 -11.15 17.63 5.61
N ASP A 346 -10.16 16.83 6.03
CA ASP A 346 -9.53 15.83 5.17
C ASP A 346 -10.38 14.56 5.18
N GLU A 347 -11.22 14.44 4.15
CA GLU A 347 -12.10 13.30 3.92
C GLU A 347 -11.57 12.39 2.80
N CYS A 348 -10.26 12.44 2.53
CA CYS A 348 -9.61 11.58 1.54
C CYS A 348 -9.82 10.09 1.85
N THR A 349 -9.96 9.75 3.13
CA THR A 349 -10.16 8.37 3.59
C THR A 349 -11.62 8.09 3.95
N SER A 350 -12.28 8.99 4.69
CA SER A 350 -13.64 8.78 5.22
C SER A 350 -14.77 9.01 4.20
N GLY A 351 -14.53 9.85 3.19
CA GLY A 351 -15.53 10.19 2.19
C GLY A 351 -16.10 8.95 1.48
N PHE A 352 -17.42 8.96 1.28
CA PHE A 352 -18.21 7.94 0.58
C PHE A 352 -18.31 6.58 1.27
N ARG A 353 -17.96 6.46 2.56
CA ARG A 353 -17.93 5.15 3.26
C ARG A 353 -19.11 4.86 4.17
N GLU A 354 -19.47 5.81 5.02
CA GLU A 354 -20.63 5.70 5.92
C GLU A 354 -21.79 6.61 5.49
N THR A 355 -21.51 7.51 4.56
CA THR A 355 -22.45 8.49 4.02
C THR A 355 -22.20 8.66 2.53
N PHE A 356 -23.22 9.06 1.77
CA PHE A 356 -23.01 9.49 0.40
C PHE A 356 -22.49 10.94 0.35
N GLY A 357 -21.19 11.10 0.18
CA GLY A 357 -20.45 12.34 0.40
C GLY A 357 -19.49 12.23 1.60
N GLY A 358 -19.14 13.33 2.23
CA GLY A 358 -18.28 13.32 3.43
C GLY A 358 -18.99 12.85 4.70
N ILE A 359 -18.23 12.20 5.59
CA ILE A 359 -18.69 11.72 6.90
C ILE A 359 -19.11 12.86 7.83
N TYR A 360 -18.68 14.09 7.56
CA TYR A 360 -19.18 15.28 8.25
C TYR A 360 -20.72 15.35 8.29
N LYS A 361 -21.41 14.78 7.28
CA LYS A 361 -22.88 14.66 7.24
C LYS A 361 -23.44 13.85 8.41
N LYS A 362 -22.75 12.78 8.81
CA LYS A 362 -23.13 11.94 9.96
C LYS A 362 -23.09 12.72 11.27
N TYR A 363 -22.16 13.67 11.38
CA TYR A 363 -21.93 14.46 12.59
C TYR A 363 -22.57 15.85 12.55
N GLY A 364 -23.15 16.27 11.42
CA GLY A 364 -23.81 17.58 11.30
C GLY A 364 -22.88 18.78 11.49
N VAL A 365 -21.59 18.65 11.14
CA VAL A 365 -20.61 19.75 11.25
C VAL A 365 -20.04 20.07 9.88
N GLU A 366 -20.28 21.27 9.37
CA GLU A 366 -19.79 21.68 8.05
C GLU A 366 -18.45 22.43 8.15
N PRO A 367 -17.43 22.04 7.36
CA PRO A 367 -16.18 22.78 7.29
C PRO A 367 -16.29 24.01 6.38
N ASP A 368 -15.20 24.75 6.21
CA ASP A 368 -15.08 25.78 5.18
C ASP A 368 -14.54 25.19 3.87
N MET A 369 -13.76 24.11 3.99
CA MET A 369 -13.27 23.30 2.88
C MET A 369 -13.28 21.81 3.24
N ALA A 370 -13.52 20.95 2.26
CA ALA A 370 -13.39 19.50 2.40
C ALA A 370 -12.63 18.94 1.21
N MET A 371 -11.88 17.86 1.43
CA MET A 371 -11.22 17.15 0.33
C MET A 371 -11.60 15.68 0.27
N PHE A 372 -11.74 15.16 -0.94
CA PHE A 372 -12.14 13.79 -1.24
C PHE A 372 -11.16 13.15 -2.20
N GLY A 373 -11.05 11.82 -2.14
CA GLY A 373 -10.20 11.04 -3.01
C GLY A 373 -10.53 9.56 -2.87
N LYS A 374 -9.56 8.69 -3.16
CA LYS A 374 -9.65 7.23 -3.02
C LYS A 374 -10.94 6.66 -3.61
N ALA A 375 -11.95 6.45 -2.77
CA ALA A 375 -13.26 5.94 -3.14
C ALA A 375 -13.89 6.72 -4.31
N LEU A 376 -13.68 8.04 -4.38
CA LEU A 376 -14.22 8.90 -5.43
C LEU A 376 -13.91 8.38 -6.85
N GLY A 377 -12.72 7.83 -7.08
CA GLY A 377 -12.30 7.37 -8.41
C GLY A 377 -12.48 5.88 -8.66
N ASN A 378 -12.89 5.09 -7.66
CA ASN A 378 -12.93 3.63 -7.72
C ASN A 378 -11.71 2.99 -8.42
N GLY A 379 -10.49 3.42 -8.04
CA GLY A 379 -9.24 2.94 -8.63
C GLY A 379 -8.58 3.87 -9.67
N TYR A 380 -9.32 4.85 -10.20
CA TYR A 380 -8.78 5.90 -11.08
C TYR A 380 -8.26 7.11 -10.30
N ALA A 381 -7.22 7.77 -10.83
CA ALA A 381 -6.58 8.91 -10.19
C ALA A 381 -7.49 10.15 -10.25
N ILE A 382 -8.10 10.49 -9.13
CA ILE A 382 -8.91 11.71 -8.98
C ILE A 382 -9.03 12.06 -7.50
N THR A 383 -8.91 13.34 -7.21
CA THR A 383 -9.21 13.92 -5.90
C THR A 383 -9.88 15.27 -6.11
N ALA A 384 -10.70 15.68 -5.15
CA ALA A 384 -11.40 16.96 -5.19
C ALA A 384 -11.18 17.73 -3.89
N THR A 385 -11.08 19.04 -3.99
CA THR A 385 -11.23 19.98 -2.87
C THR A 385 -12.47 20.82 -3.17
N ILE A 386 -13.45 20.80 -2.28
CA ILE A 386 -14.63 21.66 -2.34
C ILE A 386 -14.58 22.67 -1.19
N GLY A 387 -15.24 23.80 -1.35
CA GLY A 387 -15.29 24.80 -0.30
C GLY A 387 -16.27 25.92 -0.56
N ARG A 388 -16.45 26.76 0.45
CA ARG A 388 -17.23 28.00 0.37
C ARG A 388 -16.59 28.97 -0.63
N ARG A 389 -17.42 29.76 -1.32
CA ARG A 389 -16.97 30.65 -2.40
C ARG A 389 -15.95 31.67 -1.92
N ASP A 390 -16.19 32.28 -0.76
CA ASP A 390 -15.33 33.28 -0.14
C ASP A 390 -13.93 32.75 0.17
N VAL A 391 -13.80 31.49 0.57
CA VAL A 391 -12.51 30.81 0.78
C VAL A 391 -11.89 30.38 -0.55
N MET A 392 -12.65 29.72 -1.42
CA MET A 392 -12.14 29.12 -2.65
C MET A 392 -11.68 30.17 -3.68
N GLN A 393 -12.28 31.37 -3.69
CA GLN A 393 -11.86 32.47 -4.57
C GLN A 393 -10.45 32.99 -4.26
N ALA A 394 -9.90 32.73 -3.06
CA ALA A 394 -8.50 33.02 -2.76
C ALA A 394 -7.53 32.28 -3.69
N ALA A 395 -7.97 31.22 -4.38
CA ALA A 395 -7.20 30.56 -5.42
C ALA A 395 -6.84 31.48 -6.62
N GLN A 396 -7.53 32.61 -6.80
CA GLN A 396 -7.23 33.58 -7.85
C GLN A 396 -6.04 34.49 -7.51
N SER A 397 -5.69 34.63 -6.23
CA SER A 397 -4.57 35.45 -5.76
C SER A 397 -3.29 34.64 -5.48
N THR A 398 -3.29 33.35 -5.80
CA THR A 398 -2.12 32.47 -5.62
C THR A 398 -1.96 31.51 -6.81
N PHE A 399 -0.71 31.15 -7.12
CA PHE A 399 -0.45 30.23 -8.23
C PHE A 399 -0.74 28.77 -7.85
N ILE A 400 -1.70 28.19 -8.56
CA ILE A 400 -2.09 26.78 -8.47
C ILE A 400 -2.45 26.34 -9.90
N SER A 401 -1.68 25.44 -10.49
CA SER A 401 -1.92 24.96 -11.86
C SER A 401 -1.18 23.64 -12.09
N SER A 402 -1.74 22.76 -12.93
CA SER A 402 -1.11 21.54 -13.41
C SER A 402 -1.77 21.06 -14.71
N THR A 403 -0.96 20.52 -15.62
CA THR A 403 -1.42 20.04 -16.92
C THR A 403 -2.42 18.88 -16.81
N PHE A 404 -2.11 17.87 -16.00
CA PHE A 404 -2.94 16.66 -15.91
C PHE A 404 -4.21 16.84 -15.09
N TRP A 405 -4.55 18.04 -14.63
CA TRP A 405 -5.83 18.26 -13.96
C TRP A 405 -7.00 18.37 -14.94
N THR A 406 -6.73 18.69 -16.21
CA THR A 406 -7.72 18.89 -17.29
C THR A 406 -7.92 17.66 -18.19
N GLU A 407 -7.36 16.51 -17.82
CA GLU A 407 -7.62 15.25 -18.53
C GLU A 407 -9.00 14.66 -18.14
N ARG A 408 -9.54 13.78 -18.98
CA ARG A 408 -10.94 13.33 -18.90
C ARG A 408 -11.16 12.07 -18.05
N ILE A 409 -10.17 11.20 -17.89
CA ILE A 409 -10.35 9.89 -17.22
C ILE A 409 -10.80 10.06 -15.77
N GLY A 410 -10.10 10.90 -14.99
CA GLY A 410 -10.41 11.10 -13.58
C GLY A 410 -11.86 11.56 -13.33
N PRO A 411 -12.29 12.68 -13.94
CA PRO A 411 -13.67 13.15 -13.82
C PRO A 411 -14.73 12.17 -14.33
N THR A 412 -14.51 11.51 -15.48
CA THR A 412 -15.43 10.48 -16.00
C THR A 412 -15.59 9.32 -15.02
N ALA A 413 -14.48 8.78 -14.52
CA ALA A 413 -14.50 7.67 -13.59
C ALA A 413 -15.24 8.04 -12.31
N ALA A 414 -15.00 9.25 -11.78
CA ALA A 414 -15.67 9.73 -10.58
C ALA A 414 -17.17 9.91 -10.77
N LEU A 415 -17.61 10.53 -11.87
CA LEU A 415 -19.03 10.70 -12.17
C LEU A 415 -19.76 9.35 -12.21
N LYS A 416 -19.20 8.38 -12.97
CA LYS A 416 -19.79 7.06 -13.06
C LYS A 416 -19.74 6.31 -11.73
N THR A 417 -18.66 6.46 -10.97
CA THR A 417 -18.55 5.91 -9.62
C THR A 417 -19.65 6.44 -8.71
N LEU A 418 -19.86 7.75 -8.66
CA LEU A 418 -20.91 8.37 -7.84
C LEU A 418 -22.31 7.91 -8.24
N GLU A 419 -22.59 7.80 -9.55
CA GLU A 419 -23.86 7.27 -10.06
C GLU A 419 -24.13 5.83 -9.58
N VAL A 420 -23.13 4.94 -9.70
CA VAL A 420 -23.26 3.55 -9.24
C VAL A 420 -23.41 3.50 -7.72
N MET A 421 -22.57 4.23 -6.98
CA MET A 421 -22.60 4.30 -5.53
C MET A 421 -23.97 4.69 -5.00
N GLU A 422 -24.60 5.70 -5.58
CA GLU A 422 -25.94 6.18 -5.24
C GLU A 422 -26.99 5.12 -5.50
N ARG A 423 -26.96 4.52 -6.70
CA ARG A 423 -27.93 3.52 -7.12
C ARG A 423 -27.91 2.28 -6.23
N VAL A 424 -26.74 1.80 -5.84
CA VAL A 424 -26.59 0.60 -5.01
C VAL A 424 -26.51 0.90 -3.51
N LYS A 425 -26.50 2.18 -3.14
CA LYS A 425 -26.25 2.65 -1.77
C LYS A 425 -25.00 2.02 -1.15
N SER A 426 -23.90 2.09 -1.89
CA SER A 426 -22.66 1.39 -1.56
C SER A 426 -22.17 1.62 -0.11
N TRP A 427 -22.33 2.83 0.43
CA TRP A 427 -21.92 3.17 1.81
C TRP A 427 -22.70 2.39 2.88
N GLU A 428 -23.97 2.07 2.65
CA GLU A 428 -24.77 1.24 3.58
C GLU A 428 -24.27 -0.21 3.54
N LEU A 429 -24.06 -0.75 2.33
CA LEU A 429 -23.60 -2.13 2.12
C LEU A 429 -22.24 -2.38 2.76
N ILE A 430 -21.23 -1.56 2.42
CA ILE A 430 -19.86 -1.76 2.94
C ILE A 430 -19.76 -1.48 4.43
N THR A 431 -20.61 -0.60 4.97
CA THR A 431 -20.70 -0.37 6.43
C THR A 431 -21.25 -1.61 7.13
N ALA A 432 -22.37 -2.17 6.65
CA ALA A 432 -22.96 -3.37 7.22
C ALA A 432 -22.00 -4.57 7.15
N THR A 433 -21.36 -4.79 5.99
CA THR A 433 -20.36 -5.84 5.81
C THR A 433 -19.16 -5.66 6.75
N GLY A 434 -18.66 -4.44 6.91
CA GLY A 434 -17.56 -4.13 7.82
C GLY A 434 -17.90 -4.39 9.29
N LEU A 435 -19.13 -4.08 9.72
CA LEU A 435 -19.62 -4.39 11.07
C LEU A 435 -19.76 -5.89 11.29
N GLU A 436 -20.24 -6.64 10.30
CA GLU A 436 -20.31 -8.11 10.38
C GLU A 436 -18.92 -8.73 10.52
N ILE A 437 -17.93 -8.27 9.73
CA ILE A 437 -16.54 -8.72 9.85
C ILE A 437 -15.99 -8.47 11.28
N ARG A 438 -16.25 -7.29 11.86
CA ARG A 438 -15.84 -6.99 13.24
C ARG A 438 -16.45 -7.97 14.24
N LYS A 439 -17.77 -8.16 14.14
CA LYS A 439 -18.50 -9.07 15.01
C LYS A 439 -17.89 -10.48 14.95
N ARG A 440 -17.60 -10.99 13.75
CA ARG A 440 -17.03 -12.34 13.57
C ARG A 440 -15.59 -12.45 14.05
N TRP A 441 -14.78 -11.39 13.93
CA TRP A 441 -13.46 -11.35 14.56
C TRP A 441 -13.55 -11.39 16.09
N GLN A 442 -14.49 -10.66 16.68
CA GLN A 442 -14.70 -10.69 18.13
C GLN A 442 -15.15 -12.09 18.59
N GLU A 443 -16.15 -12.68 17.91
CA GLU A 443 -16.60 -14.04 18.21
C GLU A 443 -15.48 -15.08 18.09
N LEU A 444 -14.59 -14.91 17.10
CA LEU A 444 -13.43 -15.78 16.90
C LEU A 444 -12.37 -15.61 17.99
N ALA A 445 -12.07 -14.37 18.37
CA ALA A 445 -11.16 -14.07 19.47
C ALA A 445 -11.69 -14.63 20.80
N ASP A 446 -12.98 -14.43 21.10
CA ASP A 446 -13.63 -14.94 22.30
C ASP A 446 -13.59 -16.47 22.36
N ARG A 447 -13.87 -17.15 21.23
CA ARG A 447 -13.81 -18.62 21.12
C ARG A 447 -12.44 -19.18 21.47
N HIS A 448 -11.37 -18.53 21.02
CA HIS A 448 -9.99 -18.96 21.23
C HIS A 448 -9.34 -18.31 22.46
N GLY A 449 -10.10 -17.55 23.27
CA GLY A 449 -9.59 -16.90 24.47
C GLY A 449 -8.48 -15.87 24.20
N LEU A 450 -8.57 -15.16 23.07
CA LEU A 450 -7.64 -14.10 22.66
C LEU A 450 -8.28 -12.72 22.90
N ARG A 451 -7.44 -11.72 23.17
CA ARG A 451 -7.89 -10.33 23.34
C ARG A 451 -7.51 -9.51 22.12
N ILE A 452 -8.49 -8.85 21.52
CA ILE A 452 -8.30 -7.96 20.37
C ILE A 452 -8.95 -6.60 20.63
N ASN A 453 -8.42 -5.56 19.98
CA ASN A 453 -8.99 -4.22 19.98
C ASN A 453 -9.33 -3.82 18.54
N HIS A 454 -10.60 -3.47 18.30
CA HIS A 454 -11.05 -2.99 16.99
C HIS A 454 -10.76 -1.51 16.77
N TRP A 455 -10.48 -1.15 15.52
CA TRP A 455 -10.25 0.23 15.12
C TRP A 455 -10.72 0.47 13.68
N GLY A 456 -10.80 1.74 13.30
CA GLY A 456 -11.10 2.18 11.94
C GLY A 456 -12.55 2.56 11.72
N LEU A 457 -12.89 2.92 10.49
CA LEU A 457 -14.28 2.96 10.02
C LEU A 457 -14.76 1.52 9.78
N PRO A 458 -16.07 1.22 9.87
CA PRO A 458 -16.57 -0.12 9.55
C PRO A 458 -16.06 -0.64 8.19
N ALA A 459 -16.13 0.19 7.14
CA ALA A 459 -15.65 -0.17 5.80
C ALA A 459 -14.11 -0.21 5.66
N LEU A 460 -13.35 0.21 6.67
CA LEU A 460 -11.88 0.19 6.73
C LEU A 460 -11.44 -0.40 8.07
N THR A 461 -12.04 -1.54 8.41
CA THR A 461 -11.94 -2.12 9.74
C THR A 461 -10.63 -2.86 9.94
N GLY A 462 -10.12 -2.83 11.16
CA GLY A 462 -9.04 -3.70 11.58
C GLY A 462 -9.10 -4.02 13.06
N PHE A 463 -8.16 -4.85 13.48
CA PHE A 463 -7.94 -5.17 14.87
C PHE A 463 -6.45 -5.26 15.20
N THR A 464 -6.12 -5.17 16.48
CA THR A 464 -4.79 -5.49 17.02
C THR A 464 -4.94 -6.52 18.14
N PHE A 465 -3.99 -7.42 18.26
CA PHE A 465 -3.92 -8.31 19.43
C PHE A 465 -3.38 -7.53 20.63
N ASP A 466 -3.97 -7.73 21.81
CA ASP A 466 -3.41 -7.26 23.07
C ASP A 466 -2.27 -8.19 23.51
N SER A 467 -1.15 -8.12 22.77
CA SER A 467 0.02 -8.99 22.95
C SER A 467 1.28 -8.30 22.42
N PRO A 468 2.45 -8.50 23.08
CA PRO A 468 3.73 -8.01 22.54
C PRO A 468 4.08 -8.60 21.18
N ASN A 469 3.49 -9.75 20.83
CA ASN A 469 3.73 -10.46 19.56
C ASN A 469 2.81 -10.00 18.42
N THR A 470 2.07 -8.88 18.56
CA THR A 470 1.04 -8.48 17.58
C THR A 470 1.53 -8.40 16.13
N LEU A 471 2.79 -8.00 15.87
CA LEU A 471 3.33 -7.96 14.50
C LEU A 471 3.68 -9.36 13.99
N ALA A 472 4.16 -10.25 14.86
CA ALA A 472 4.40 -11.65 14.51
C ALA A 472 3.08 -12.37 14.20
N TYR A 473 2.02 -12.13 14.97
CA TYR A 473 0.69 -12.68 14.69
C TYR A 473 0.07 -12.13 13.41
N LYS A 474 0.23 -10.82 13.14
CA LYS A 474 -0.15 -10.27 11.83
C LYS A 474 0.58 -11.00 10.70
N THR A 475 1.88 -11.22 10.83
CA THR A 475 2.71 -11.91 9.84
C THR A 475 2.25 -13.37 9.67
N LEU A 476 1.96 -14.07 10.76
CA LEU A 476 1.46 -15.45 10.75
C LEU A 476 0.10 -15.54 10.06
N ILE A 477 -0.85 -14.65 10.36
CA ILE A 477 -2.13 -14.57 9.66
C ILE A 477 -1.91 -14.38 8.16
N THR A 478 -1.06 -13.42 7.79
CA THR A 478 -0.77 -13.18 6.37
C THR A 478 -0.16 -14.42 5.71
N GLN A 479 0.80 -15.09 6.34
CA GLN A 479 1.42 -16.31 5.82
C GLN A 479 0.42 -17.45 5.60
N GLU A 480 -0.36 -17.78 6.64
CA GLU A 480 -1.26 -18.93 6.59
C GLU A 480 -2.40 -18.67 5.62
N MET A 481 -2.98 -17.46 5.64
CA MET A 481 -4.09 -17.10 4.75
C MET A 481 -3.64 -16.96 3.28
N LEU A 482 -2.41 -16.51 3.03
CA LEU A 482 -1.84 -16.49 1.67
C LEU A 482 -1.75 -17.91 1.09
N GLY A 483 -1.35 -18.89 1.90
CA GLY A 483 -1.36 -20.30 1.52
C GLY A 483 -2.74 -20.88 1.23
N LYS A 484 -3.81 -20.18 1.64
CA LYS A 484 -5.22 -20.52 1.39
C LYS A 484 -5.85 -19.71 0.24
N GLY A 485 -5.06 -18.89 -0.47
CA GLY A 485 -5.57 -18.06 -1.55
C GLY A 485 -6.23 -16.76 -1.08
N TYR A 486 -5.84 -16.21 0.07
CA TYR A 486 -6.31 -14.91 0.55
C TYR A 486 -5.16 -13.92 0.72
N LEU A 487 -5.32 -12.71 0.18
CA LEU A 487 -4.53 -11.57 0.64
C LEU A 487 -5.18 -11.11 1.95
N ALA A 488 -4.52 -11.32 3.08
CA ALA A 488 -5.11 -11.02 4.39
C ALA A 488 -4.06 -10.56 5.41
N GLY A 489 -4.55 -9.95 6.48
CA GLY A 489 -3.78 -9.52 7.65
C GLY A 489 -4.74 -9.20 8.78
N THR A 490 -4.47 -8.13 9.54
CA THR A 490 -5.34 -7.70 10.66
C THR A 490 -6.26 -6.52 10.28
N SER A 491 -6.47 -6.28 8.97
CA SER A 491 -7.34 -5.23 8.46
C SER A 491 -8.01 -5.64 7.16
N VAL A 492 -9.28 -5.29 7.00
CA VAL A 492 -10.07 -5.50 5.78
C VAL A 492 -10.69 -4.18 5.36
N TYR A 493 -10.41 -3.78 4.12
CA TYR A 493 -11.01 -2.61 3.50
C TYR A 493 -12.11 -3.10 2.57
N VAL A 494 -13.36 -2.83 2.94
CA VAL A 494 -14.52 -3.47 2.34
C VAL A 494 -14.93 -2.77 1.04
N CYS A 495 -15.18 -3.57 -0.01
CA CYS A 495 -15.93 -3.20 -1.20
C CYS A 495 -17.28 -3.95 -1.30
N THR A 496 -18.11 -3.57 -2.26
CA THR A 496 -19.44 -4.18 -2.52
C THR A 496 -19.39 -5.64 -2.96
N GLU A 497 -18.21 -6.14 -3.37
CA GLU A 497 -18.01 -7.50 -3.90
C GLU A 497 -17.62 -8.52 -2.80
N HIS A 498 -17.45 -8.07 -1.55
CA HIS A 498 -17.33 -8.97 -0.39
C HIS A 498 -18.70 -9.52 -0.01
N SER A 499 -19.17 -10.50 -0.78
CA SER A 499 -20.43 -11.19 -0.53
C SER A 499 -20.39 -12.01 0.77
N PRO A 500 -21.56 -12.35 1.37
CA PRO A 500 -21.60 -13.23 2.54
C PRO A 500 -20.83 -14.54 2.35
N ALA A 501 -20.90 -15.15 1.16
CA ALA A 501 -20.18 -16.39 0.85
C ALA A 501 -18.65 -16.22 0.92
N VAL A 502 -18.12 -15.08 0.44
CA VAL A 502 -16.68 -14.76 0.54
C VAL A 502 -16.27 -14.62 2.00
N ILE A 503 -17.08 -13.91 2.79
CA ILE A 503 -16.78 -13.68 4.21
C ILE A 503 -16.89 -15.01 4.98
N ASP A 504 -17.88 -15.86 4.69
CA ASP A 504 -18.05 -17.15 5.37
C ASP A 504 -16.86 -18.07 5.10
N ALA A 505 -16.41 -18.17 3.85
CA ALA A 505 -15.23 -18.94 3.47
C ALA A 505 -13.95 -18.40 4.12
N PHE A 506 -13.77 -17.07 4.14
CA PHE A 506 -12.62 -16.43 4.79
C PHE A 506 -12.52 -16.78 6.28
N PHE A 507 -13.62 -16.69 7.03
CA PHE A 507 -13.61 -17.01 8.46
C PHE A 507 -13.46 -18.50 8.73
N GLY A 508 -13.90 -19.37 7.82
CA GLY A 508 -13.62 -20.81 7.90
C GLY A 508 -12.13 -21.13 7.86
N GLU A 509 -11.37 -20.45 7.00
CA GLU A 509 -9.91 -20.63 6.91
C GLU A 509 -9.13 -19.85 8.00
N LEU A 510 -9.70 -18.75 8.52
CA LEU A 510 -9.07 -17.95 9.58
C LEU A 510 -9.14 -18.61 10.97
N ASP A 511 -10.19 -19.40 11.24
CA ASP A 511 -10.41 -20.00 12.57
C ASP A 511 -9.24 -20.88 13.06
N PRO A 512 -8.69 -21.82 12.27
CA PRO A 512 -7.51 -22.58 12.66
C PRO A 512 -6.27 -21.73 12.94
N VAL A 513 -6.15 -20.57 12.29
CA VAL A 513 -5.02 -19.65 12.52
C VAL A 513 -5.14 -18.97 13.88
N PHE A 514 -6.35 -18.62 14.31
CA PHE A 514 -6.59 -18.11 15.67
C PHE A 514 -6.31 -19.17 16.74
N ALA A 515 -6.65 -20.44 16.48
CA ALA A 515 -6.25 -21.54 17.36
C ALA A 515 -4.72 -21.65 17.49
N LEU A 516 -3.99 -21.53 16.36
CA LEU A 516 -2.53 -21.55 16.36
C LEU A 516 -1.93 -20.36 17.13
N ILE A 517 -2.53 -19.17 17.03
CA ILE A 517 -2.11 -18.00 17.81
C ILE A 517 -2.36 -18.24 19.30
N ARG A 518 -3.47 -18.89 19.67
CA ARG A 518 -3.73 -19.28 21.06
C ARG A 518 -2.65 -20.22 21.59
N GLU A 519 -2.20 -21.21 20.83
CA GLU A 519 -1.06 -22.05 21.23
C GLU A 519 0.20 -21.22 21.49
N CYS A 520 0.41 -20.14 20.73
CA CYS A 520 1.55 -19.24 20.92
C CYS A 520 1.45 -18.47 22.23
N GLU A 521 0.26 -17.97 22.58
CA GLU A 521 -0.01 -17.33 23.87
C GLU A 521 0.13 -18.32 25.05
N GLU A 522 0.03 -19.63 24.80
CA GLU A 522 0.26 -20.70 25.78
C GLU A 522 1.72 -21.20 25.85
N GLY A 523 2.62 -20.61 25.05
CA GLY A 523 4.07 -20.84 25.14
C GLY A 523 4.72 -21.43 23.89
N ARG A 524 3.97 -21.68 22.81
CA ARG A 524 4.57 -22.03 21.52
C ARG A 524 5.29 -20.82 20.92
N ASP A 525 6.53 -21.00 20.49
CA ASP A 525 7.27 -19.89 19.87
C ASP A 525 6.72 -19.57 18.47
N VAL A 526 6.11 -18.39 18.33
CA VAL A 526 5.59 -17.89 17.04
C VAL A 526 6.69 -17.77 15.97
N MET A 527 7.92 -17.45 16.36
CA MET A 527 9.02 -17.28 15.39
C MET A 527 9.40 -18.61 14.74
N SER A 528 9.19 -19.73 15.44
CA SER A 528 9.38 -21.08 14.89
C SER A 528 8.34 -21.46 13.81
N LEU A 529 7.23 -20.72 13.71
CA LEU A 529 6.15 -20.93 12.74
C LEU A 529 6.31 -20.10 11.47
N LEU A 530 7.04 -18.98 11.55
CA LEU A 530 7.22 -18.07 10.43
C LEU A 530 8.27 -18.62 9.45
N LYS A 531 7.93 -18.60 8.17
CA LYS A 531 8.80 -19.01 7.06
C LYS A 531 9.72 -17.88 6.57
N GLY A 532 9.62 -16.70 7.19
CA GLY A 532 10.38 -15.51 6.82
C GLY A 532 10.34 -14.42 7.90
N PRO A 533 10.91 -13.24 7.64
CA PRO A 533 10.96 -12.16 8.62
C PRO A 533 9.58 -11.63 9.04
N VAL A 534 9.51 -11.05 10.23
CA VAL A 534 8.30 -10.36 10.71
C VAL A 534 8.05 -9.11 9.87
N CYS A 535 6.78 -8.85 9.53
CA CYS A 535 6.38 -7.68 8.76
C CYS A 535 6.75 -6.37 9.47
N HIS A 536 7.02 -5.32 8.69
CA HIS A 536 7.33 -4.00 9.21
C HIS A 536 6.08 -3.33 9.83
N GLY A 537 6.32 -2.53 10.87
CA GLY A 537 5.32 -1.62 11.44
C GLY A 537 5.05 -0.41 10.55
N GLY A 538 3.85 0.17 10.67
CA GLY A 538 3.51 1.46 10.05
C GLY A 538 4.01 2.66 10.84
N PHE A 539 3.79 3.87 10.30
CA PHE A 539 3.99 5.12 11.03
C PHE A 539 2.82 5.38 12.00
N LYS A 540 3.07 6.17 13.06
CA LYS A 540 2.04 6.55 14.02
C LYS A 540 1.26 7.78 13.54
N ARG A 541 -0.02 7.82 13.89
CA ARG A 541 -0.91 8.95 13.59
C ARG A 541 -1.47 9.53 14.88
N LEU A 542 -1.90 10.79 14.85
CA LEU A 542 -2.49 11.51 15.99
C LEU A 542 -4.03 11.38 15.97
N ASN A 543 -4.56 10.16 16.11
CA ASN A 543 -6.00 9.88 16.00
C ASN A 543 -6.44 8.52 16.53
#